data_AF-A0A1X6NEN1-F1
#
_entry.id   AF-A0A1X6NEN1-F1
#
_cell.length_a   1.000
_cell.length_b   1.000
_cell.length_c   1.000
_cell.angle_alpha   90.00
_cell.angle_beta   90.00
_cell.angle_gamma   90.00
#
_symmetry.space_group_name_H-M   'P 1'
#
loop_
_entity.id
_entity.type
_entity.pdbx_description
1 polymer ?
#
loop_
_entity_poly.entity_id
_entity_poly.type
_entity_poly.pdbx_seq_one_letter_code
_entity_poly.pdbx_strand_id
1 'polypeptide(L)' 'PTEFELRHRNAQFAEKARAGKKPTKPSRQELLAKRSPLSLWALGVILFVVIGG' A
#
# COMPACT_ATOMS: atom_id res chain seq x y z
N PRO A 1 17.34 12.96 -16.61
CA PRO A 1 17.96 12.15 -15.55
C PRO A 1 19.43 11.87 -15.86
N THR A 2 20.31 12.34 -14.98
CA THR A 2 21.77 12.22 -15.12
C THR A 2 22.25 10.87 -14.58
N GLU A 3 23.40 10.37 -15.01
CA GLU A 3 23.94 9.07 -14.56
C GLU A 3 24.10 9.00 -13.03
N PHE A 4 24.44 10.12 -12.40
CA PHE A 4 24.53 10.24 -10.94
C PHE A 4 23.19 9.95 -10.25
N GLU A 5 22.10 10.50 -10.79
CA GLU A 5 20.76 10.28 -10.24
C GLU A 5 20.34 8.81 -10.40
N LEU A 6 20.64 8.19 -11.54
CA LEU A 6 20.35 6.77 -11.79
C LEU A 6 21.12 5.87 -10.82
N ARG A 7 22.42 6.14 -10.59
CA ARG A 7 23.23 5.41 -9.61
C ARG A 7 22.68 5.56 -8.19
N HIS A 8 22.28 6.78 -7.81
CA HIS A 8 21.71 7.05 -6.49
C HIS A 8 20.38 6.29 -6.29
N ARG A 9 19.50 6.28 -7.29
CA ARG A 9 18.23 5.55 -7.22
C ARG A 9 18.42 4.03 -7.18
N ASN A 10 19.39 3.50 -7.91
CA ASN A 10 19.73 2.07 -7.89
C ASN A 10 20.33 1.66 -6.54
N ALA A 11 21.17 2.50 -5.93
CA ALA A 11 21.71 2.26 -4.60
C ALA A 11 20.59 2.16 -3.55
N GLN A 12 19.62 3.10 -3.56
CA GLN A 12 18.45 3.04 -2.68
C GLN A 12 17.57 1.81 -2.92
N PHE A 13 17.43 1.37 -4.18
CA PHE A 13 16.67 0.17 -4.52
C PHE A 13 17.35 -1.09 -4.01
N ALA A 14 18.67 -1.20 -4.19
CA ALA A 14 19.48 -2.32 -3.70
C ALA A 14 19.49 -2.42 -2.18
N GLU A 15 19.59 -1.28 -1.46
CA GLU A 15 19.51 -1.23 0.00
C GLU A 15 18.14 -1.71 0.51
N LYS A 16 17.05 -1.22 -0.08
CA LYS A 16 15.69 -1.64 0.28
C LYS A 16 15.44 -3.12 0.02
N ALA A 17 15.97 -3.64 -1.10
CA ALA A 17 15.90 -5.06 -1.42
C ALA A 17 16.69 -5.91 -0.40
N ARG A 18 17.89 -5.46 0.01
CA ARG A 18 18.67 -6.12 1.08
C ARG A 18 17.97 -6.09 2.43
N ALA A 19 17.23 -5.02 2.74
CA ALA A 19 16.41 -4.91 3.94
C ALA A 19 15.13 -5.79 3.90
N GLY A 20 14.95 -6.62 2.87
CA GLY A 20 13.77 -7.49 2.70
C GLY A 20 12.48 -6.73 2.36
N LYS A 21 12.55 -5.41 2.15
CA LYS A 21 11.40 -4.59 1.75
C LYS A 21 11.20 -4.74 0.25
N LYS A 22 9.95 -4.77 -0.22
CA LYS A 22 9.66 -4.68 -1.65
C LYS A 22 9.95 -3.25 -2.12
N PRO A 23 11.02 -3.00 -2.91
CA PRO A 23 11.42 -1.66 -3.32
C PRO A 23 10.57 -1.12 -4.49
N THR A 24 9.68 -1.97 -5.02
CA THR A 24 8.69 -1.61 -6.03
C THR A 24 7.56 -0.82 -5.37
N LYS A 25 7.20 0.34 -5.94
CA LYS A 25 6.02 1.08 -5.49
C LYS A 25 4.79 0.25 -5.88
N PRO A 26 3.93 -0.14 -4.92
CA PRO A 26 2.70 -0.85 -5.25
C PRO A 26 1.82 0.04 -6.13
N SER A 27 1.16 -0.57 -7.11
CA SER A 27 0.23 0.16 -7.96
C SER A 27 -1.00 0.60 -7.13
N ARG A 28 -1.75 1.61 -7.61
CA ARG A 28 -3.01 2.00 -6.94
C ARG A 28 -3.98 0.82 -6.83
N GLN A 29 -4.01 -0.05 -7.83
CA GLN A 29 -4.85 -1.26 -7.82
C GLN A 29 -4.41 -2.25 -6.74
N GLU A 30 -3.10 -2.49 -6.58
CA GLU A 30 -2.57 -3.38 -5.55
C GLU A 30 -2.84 -2.87 -4.13
N LEU A 31 -2.78 -1.55 -3.93
CA LEU A 31 -3.11 -0.92 -2.65
C LEU A 31 -4.59 -1.09 -2.30
N LEU A 32 -5.48 -0.92 -3.28
CA LEU A 32 -6.92 -1.10 -3.10
C LEU A 32 -7.28 -2.57 -2.86
N ALA A 33 -6.63 -3.50 -3.56
CA ALA A 33 -6.84 -4.94 -3.37
C ALA A 33 -6.37 -5.44 -1.98
N LYS A 34 -5.33 -4.82 -1.41
CA LYS A 34 -4.83 -5.14 -0.06
C LYS A 34 -5.64 -4.48 1.06
N ARG A 35 -6.51 -3.52 0.73
CA ARG A 35 -7.39 -2.88 1.71
C ARG A 35 -8.52 -3.86 2.06
N SER A 36 -8.56 -4.33 3.31
CA SER A 36 -9.57 -5.29 3.73
C SER A 36 -10.98 -4.68 3.65
N PRO A 37 -11.98 -5.36 3.06
CA PRO A 37 -13.36 -4.88 3.01
C PRO A 37 -14.07 -4.89 4.36
N LEU A 38 -13.45 -5.51 5.39
CA LEU A 38 -13.98 -5.60 6.76
C LEU A 38 -14.35 -4.24 7.36
N SER A 39 -13.56 -3.19 7.13
CA SER A 39 -13.86 -1.87 7.70
C SER A 39 -15.14 -1.27 7.13
N LEU A 40 -15.45 -1.53 5.85
CA LEU A 40 -16.67 -1.08 5.20
C LEU A 40 -17.89 -1.89 5.66
N TRP A 41 -17.74 -3.21 5.76
CA TRP A 41 -18.79 -4.10 6.28
C TRP A 41 -19.11 -3.80 7.75
N ALA A 42 -18.10 -3.61 8.59
CA ALA A 42 -18.28 -3.25 10.00
C ALA A 42 -19.05 -1.94 10.14
N LEU A 43 -18.73 -0.91 9.34
CA LEU A 43 -19.47 0.35 9.33
C LEU A 43 -20.93 0.15 8.92
N GLY A 44 -21.19 -0.68 7.91
CA GLY A 44 -22.55 -1.01 7.46
C GLY A 44 -23.37 -1.71 8.54
N VAL A 45 -22.78 -2.68 9.25
CA VAL A 45 -23.44 -3.38 10.35
C VAL A 45 -23.78 -2.42 11.50
N ILE A 46 -22.83 -1.55 11.88
CA ILE A 46 -23.06 -0.54 12.93
C ILE A 46 -24.22 0.38 12.53
N LEU A 47 -24.20 0.89 11.29
CA LEU A 47 -25.25 1.78 10.80
C LEU A 47 -26.62 1.09 10.78
N PHE A 48 -26.68 -0.17 10.36
CA PHE A 48 -27.90 -0.97 10.35
C PHE A 48 -28.45 -1.17 11.77
N VAL A 49 -27.60 -1.45 12.76
CA VAL A 49 -28.00 -1.60 14.15
C VAL A 49 -28.49 -0.27 14.75
N VAL A 50 -27.85 0.85 14.40
CA VAL A 50 -28.21 2.18 14.94
C VAL A 50 -29.52 2.71 14.35
N ILE A 51 -29.81 2.43 13.07
CA ILE A 51 -31.01 2.93 12.38
C ILE A 51 -32.19 1.95 12.50
N GLY A 52 -31.92 0.64 12.48
CA GLY A 52 -32.92 -0.42 12.47
C GLY A 52 -33.20 -1.06 13.83
N GLY A 53 -32.49 -0.64 14.88
CA GLY A 53 -32.74 -1.00 16.27
C GLY A 53 -33.84 -0.15 16.91
#